data_AF-A0A2C4QE95-F1
#
_entry.id   AF-A0A2C4QE95-F1
#
_cell.length_a   1.000
_cell.length_b   1.000
_cell.length_c   1.000
_cell.angle_alpha   90.00
_cell.angle_beta   90.00
_cell.angle_gamma   90.00
#
_symmetry.space_group_name_H-M   'P 1'
#
loop_
_entity.id
_entity.type
_entity.pdbx_description
1 polymer ?
#
loop_
_entity_poly.entity_id
_entity_poly.type
_entity_poly.pdbx_seq_one_letter_code
_entity_poly.pdbx_strand_id
1 'polypeptide(L)'
;MMDGVTKGLYEIHKSFFKNYFEDEGELERFVLEKIAYQKDNIPRRMINTVHRLVTLSEEMRVVRPGSRDLTIFFILTCIETLYNLVPDMKMKKQDIIIDFFEKYLCENDKCRIQKGISILLSDHNTPFFKEISIEQFSLMLTAVRNNLAHEGVYWVLHFREEDSDVKMLHNLNSKLKKDEGYRDITYEIGITYKEFKLACMKAFINFMNEYYRTYCLSD
;
A
#
# COMPACT_ATOMS: atom_id res chain seq x y z
N MET A 1 18.54 29.24 -6.95
CA MET A 1 18.80 28.44 -8.16
C MET A 1 19.08 27.03 -7.69
N MET A 2 18.28 26.02 -8.07
CA MET A 2 18.54 24.63 -7.68
C MET A 2 19.83 24.14 -8.36
N ASP A 3 20.65 23.37 -7.65
CA ASP A 3 21.79 22.71 -8.27
C ASP A 3 21.34 21.65 -9.30
N GLY A 4 22.24 21.25 -10.19
CA GLY A 4 21.92 20.33 -11.29
C GLY A 4 21.43 18.95 -10.84
N VAL A 5 21.88 18.46 -9.68
CA VAL A 5 21.47 17.16 -9.13
C VAL A 5 20.05 17.25 -8.58
N THR A 6 19.76 18.30 -7.81
CA THR A 6 18.42 18.57 -7.26
C THR A 6 17.41 18.79 -8.39
N LYS A 7 17.80 19.47 -9.47
CA LYS A 7 16.95 19.63 -10.66
C LYS A 7 16.64 18.27 -11.34
N GLY A 8 17.63 17.39 -11.48
CA GLY A 8 17.42 16.06 -12.05
C GLY A 8 16.46 15.21 -11.22
N LEU A 9 16.62 15.20 -9.88
CA LEU A 9 15.72 14.48 -8.98
C LEU A 9 14.28 15.03 -9.02
N TYR A 10 14.14 16.35 -9.10
CA TYR A 10 12.83 16.99 -9.23
C TYR A 10 12.06 16.47 -10.44
N GLU A 11 12.64 16.50 -11.63
CA GLU A 11 11.96 16.06 -12.86
C GLU A 11 11.57 14.57 -12.81
N ILE A 12 12.46 13.73 -12.27
CA ILE A 12 12.22 12.29 -12.12
C ILE A 12 11.02 12.03 -11.21
N HIS A 13 10.96 12.68 -10.04
CA HIS A 13 9.84 12.50 -9.10
C HIS A 13 8.56 13.15 -9.59
N LYS A 14 8.64 14.34 -10.19
CA LYS A 14 7.50 15.04 -10.78
C LYS A 14 6.82 14.15 -11.82
N SER A 15 7.58 13.59 -12.76
CA SER A 15 7.05 12.69 -13.78
C SER A 15 6.41 11.43 -13.18
N PHE A 16 7.00 10.88 -12.12
CA PHE A 16 6.47 9.68 -11.45
C PHE A 16 5.15 9.96 -10.71
N PHE A 17 5.04 11.10 -10.02
CA PHE A 17 3.88 11.43 -9.20
C PHE A 17 2.73 12.13 -9.94
N LYS A 18 2.95 12.65 -11.15
CA LYS A 18 1.99 13.50 -11.88
C LYS A 18 0.56 12.98 -11.96
N ASN A 19 0.37 11.66 -12.11
CA ASN A 19 -0.96 11.07 -12.28
C ASN A 19 -1.73 10.91 -10.95
N TYR A 20 -1.14 11.31 -9.83
CA TYR A 20 -1.75 11.21 -8.49
C TYR A 20 -2.11 12.58 -7.91
N PHE A 21 -1.91 13.66 -8.66
CA PHE A 21 -2.26 15.02 -8.30
C PHE A 21 -3.13 15.61 -9.42
N GLU A 22 -4.18 16.34 -9.05
CA GLU A 22 -5.02 17.07 -10.01
C GLU A 22 -4.44 18.46 -10.31
N ASP A 23 -3.87 19.10 -9.28
CA ASP A 23 -3.23 20.41 -9.40
C ASP A 23 -1.70 20.26 -9.52
N GLU A 24 -1.16 20.85 -10.57
CA GLU A 24 0.29 20.84 -10.85
C GLU A 24 1.06 21.59 -9.75
N GLY A 25 0.52 22.69 -9.22
CA GLY A 25 1.16 23.44 -8.14
C GLY A 25 1.30 22.64 -6.85
N GLU A 26 0.30 21.82 -6.51
CA GLU A 26 0.37 20.88 -5.38
C GLU A 26 1.43 19.80 -5.61
N LEU A 27 1.52 19.24 -6.81
CA LEU A 27 2.56 18.28 -7.17
C LEU A 27 3.96 18.90 -7.04
N GLU A 28 4.16 20.09 -7.59
CA GLU A 28 5.46 20.77 -7.55
C GLU A 28 5.88 21.05 -6.11
N ARG A 29 4.97 21.60 -5.31
CA ARG A 29 5.19 21.83 -3.88
C ARG A 29 5.52 20.53 -3.16
N PHE A 30 4.72 19.48 -3.39
CA PHE A 30 4.95 18.17 -2.81
C PHE A 30 6.37 17.68 -3.11
N VAL A 31 6.81 17.67 -4.37
CA VAL A 31 8.14 17.16 -4.72
C VAL A 31 9.23 18.04 -4.11
N LEU A 32 9.12 19.37 -4.24
CA LEU A 32 10.12 20.32 -3.76
C LEU A 32 10.34 20.22 -2.26
N GLU A 33 9.27 20.13 -1.46
CA GLU A 33 9.34 19.96 -0.01
C GLU A 33 10.21 18.74 0.38
N LYS A 34 10.12 17.63 -0.35
CA LYS A 34 10.80 16.38 0.03
C LYS A 34 12.24 16.34 -0.46
N ILE A 35 12.54 16.95 -1.62
CA ILE A 35 13.90 16.95 -2.17
C ILE A 35 14.76 18.09 -1.62
N ALA A 36 14.16 19.25 -1.31
CA ALA A 36 14.87 20.45 -0.91
C ALA A 36 15.05 20.57 0.61
N TYR A 37 14.37 19.75 1.41
CA TYR A 37 14.56 19.72 2.86
C TYR A 37 16.01 19.36 3.22
N GLN A 38 16.61 20.15 4.13
CA GLN A 38 18.05 20.06 4.43
C GLN A 38 18.40 19.62 5.86
N LYS A 39 17.46 19.67 6.81
CA LYS A 39 17.74 19.32 8.23
C LYS A 39 18.17 17.86 8.37
N ASP A 40 17.52 16.98 7.62
CA ASP A 40 17.88 15.58 7.46
C ASP A 40 17.51 15.08 6.06
N ASN A 41 17.87 13.83 5.75
CA ASN A 41 17.60 13.21 4.46
C ASN A 41 16.31 12.36 4.43
N ILE A 42 15.51 12.35 5.49
CA ILE A 42 14.36 11.44 5.63
C ILE A 42 13.29 11.73 4.58
N PRO A 43 12.80 12.97 4.37
CA PRO A 43 11.82 13.25 3.30
C PRO A 43 12.31 12.81 1.92
N ARG A 44 13.59 13.06 1.62
CA ARG A 44 14.23 12.63 0.36
C ARG A 44 14.32 11.11 0.27
N ARG A 45 14.61 10.41 1.37
CA ARG A 45 14.62 8.94 1.42
C ARG A 45 13.22 8.37 1.24
N MET A 46 12.18 8.98 1.80
CA MET A 46 10.80 8.54 1.65
C MET A 46 10.36 8.58 0.19
N ILE A 47 10.51 9.74 -0.48
CA ILE A 47 10.08 9.89 -1.88
C ILE A 47 10.87 8.96 -2.82
N ASN A 48 12.16 8.76 -2.57
CA ASN A 48 13.00 7.80 -3.28
C ASN A 48 12.55 6.35 -3.06
N THR A 49 12.19 6.00 -1.83
CA THR A 49 11.74 4.66 -1.46
C THR A 49 10.43 4.31 -2.17
N VAL A 50 9.46 5.22 -2.13
CA VAL A 50 8.18 5.06 -2.81
C VAL A 50 8.38 4.91 -4.31
N HIS A 51 9.14 5.81 -4.94
CA HIS A 51 9.43 5.72 -6.37
C HIS A 51 10.01 4.34 -6.72
N ARG A 52 11.09 3.94 -6.06
CA ARG A 52 11.80 2.68 -6.37
C ARG A 52 10.94 1.44 -6.15
N LEU A 53 10.31 1.30 -4.99
CA LEU A 53 9.59 0.07 -4.64
C LEU A 53 8.27 -0.07 -5.39
N VAL A 54 7.58 1.04 -5.67
CA VAL A 54 6.37 1.01 -6.51
C VAL A 54 6.73 0.71 -7.96
N THR A 55 7.83 1.25 -8.48
CA THR A 55 8.30 0.90 -9.83
C THR A 55 8.64 -0.58 -9.94
N LEU A 56 9.36 -1.13 -8.95
CA LEU A 56 9.63 -2.57 -8.87
C LEU A 56 8.33 -3.39 -8.80
N SER A 57 7.33 -2.93 -8.03
CA SER A 57 6.01 -3.57 -7.95
C SER A 57 5.34 -3.65 -9.34
N GLU A 58 5.45 -2.60 -10.15
CA GLU A 58 4.94 -2.59 -11.53
C GLU A 58 5.72 -3.52 -12.47
N GLU A 59 7.05 -3.50 -12.39
CA GLU A 59 7.90 -4.36 -13.21
C GLU A 59 7.60 -5.85 -12.97
N MET A 60 7.23 -6.22 -11.74
CA MET A 60 6.83 -7.60 -11.43
C MET A 60 5.60 -8.08 -12.20
N ARG A 61 4.75 -7.16 -12.70
CA ARG A 61 3.61 -7.51 -13.56
C ARG A 61 4.06 -8.09 -14.90
N VAL A 62 5.23 -7.67 -15.39
CA VAL A 62 5.84 -8.18 -16.63
C VAL A 62 6.60 -9.47 -16.36
N VAL A 63 7.35 -9.53 -15.25
CA VAL A 63 8.13 -10.72 -14.87
C VAL A 63 7.22 -11.92 -14.64
N ARG A 64 6.06 -11.71 -14.01
CA ARG A 64 5.10 -12.78 -13.76
C ARG A 64 3.66 -12.30 -13.92
N PRO A 65 3.12 -12.41 -15.14
CA PRO A 65 1.72 -12.10 -15.41
C PRO A 65 0.77 -12.98 -14.57
N GLY A 66 -0.39 -12.45 -14.23
CA GLY A 66 -1.42 -13.16 -13.45
C GLY A 66 -1.28 -12.99 -11.94
N SER A 67 -0.13 -13.35 -11.35
CA SER A 67 0.06 -13.21 -9.90
C SER A 67 0.28 -11.76 -9.46
N ARG A 68 -0.31 -11.40 -8.32
CA ARG A 68 -0.17 -10.07 -7.72
C ARG A 68 0.57 -10.09 -6.38
N ASP A 69 0.95 -11.26 -5.88
CA ASP A 69 1.65 -11.46 -4.62
C ASP A 69 2.99 -10.70 -4.57
N LEU A 70 3.79 -10.79 -5.63
CA LEU A 70 5.07 -10.04 -5.75
C LEU A 70 4.84 -8.54 -5.74
N THR A 71 3.79 -8.07 -6.41
CA THR A 71 3.43 -6.65 -6.46
C THR A 71 3.06 -6.15 -5.07
N ILE A 72 2.24 -6.91 -4.34
CA ILE A 72 1.81 -6.63 -2.96
C ILE A 72 3.03 -6.63 -2.04
N PHE A 73 3.93 -7.59 -2.20
CA PHE A 73 5.13 -7.70 -1.39
C PHE A 73 5.98 -6.42 -1.44
N PHE A 74 6.22 -5.85 -2.63
CA PHE A 74 6.98 -4.60 -2.75
C PHE A 74 6.23 -3.39 -2.18
N ILE A 75 4.90 -3.36 -2.30
CA ILE A 75 4.06 -2.30 -1.69
C ILE A 75 4.15 -2.38 -0.16
N LEU A 76 3.97 -3.55 0.45
CA LEU A 76 4.09 -3.70 1.91
C LEU A 76 5.50 -3.46 2.40
N THR A 77 6.52 -3.86 1.63
CA THR A 77 7.93 -3.54 1.93
C THR A 77 8.16 -2.03 1.90
N CYS A 78 7.49 -1.29 1.01
CA CYS A 78 7.54 0.17 1.00
C CYS A 78 6.95 0.75 2.28
N ILE A 79 5.77 0.29 2.72
CA ILE A 79 5.17 0.71 3.99
C ILE A 79 6.11 0.44 5.16
N GLU A 80 6.62 -0.79 5.29
CA GLU A 80 7.58 -1.17 6.34
C GLU A 80 8.82 -0.25 6.34
N THR A 81 9.36 0.03 5.15
CA THR A 81 10.55 0.88 5.00
C THR A 81 10.26 2.32 5.41
N LEU A 82 9.11 2.89 5.04
CA LEU A 82 8.74 4.25 5.41
C LEU A 82 8.59 4.43 6.92
N TYR A 83 7.94 3.50 7.62
CA TYR A 83 7.85 3.54 9.09
C TYR A 83 9.22 3.48 9.75
N ASN A 84 10.12 2.63 9.24
CA ASN A 84 11.49 2.51 9.74
C ASN A 84 12.35 3.77 9.50
N LEU A 85 11.92 4.69 8.62
CA LEU A 85 12.58 5.98 8.44
C LEU A 85 12.18 7.00 9.50
N VAL A 86 11.01 6.84 10.13
CA VAL A 86 10.51 7.78 11.13
C VAL A 86 11.23 7.53 12.46
N PRO A 87 11.90 8.55 13.05
CA PRO A 87 12.55 8.39 14.35
C PRO A 87 11.56 7.94 15.43
N ASP A 88 12.00 7.06 16.32
CA ASP A 88 11.25 6.57 17.49
C ASP A 88 9.93 5.82 17.21
N MET A 89 9.57 5.62 15.94
CA MET A 89 8.41 4.83 15.54
C MET A 89 8.74 3.33 15.57
N LYS A 90 8.69 2.72 16.76
CA LYS A 90 8.90 1.28 16.96
C LYS A 90 7.58 0.53 17.02
N MET A 91 7.22 -0.14 15.93
CA MET A 91 6.02 -0.95 15.81
C MET A 91 6.34 -2.33 15.24
N LYS A 92 5.54 -3.35 15.60
CA LYS A 92 5.65 -4.67 14.97
C LYS A 92 5.17 -4.56 13.51
N LYS A 93 5.71 -5.39 12.61
CA LYS A 93 5.37 -5.34 11.17
C LYS A 93 3.88 -5.39 10.88
N GLN A 94 3.15 -6.31 11.52
CA GLN A 94 1.70 -6.42 11.36
C GLN A 94 0.99 -5.11 11.78
N ASP A 95 1.46 -4.48 12.84
CA ASP A 95 0.90 -3.22 13.36
C ASP A 95 1.20 -2.05 12.44
N ILE A 96 2.38 -2.03 11.81
CA ILE A 96 2.75 -1.04 10.80
C ILE A 96 1.77 -1.09 9.61
N ILE A 97 1.47 -2.28 9.09
CA ILE A 97 0.57 -2.42 7.94
C ILE A 97 -0.86 -2.01 8.30
N ILE A 98 -1.36 -2.44 9.47
CA ILE A 98 -2.69 -2.05 9.96
C ILE A 98 -2.77 -0.53 10.14
N ASP A 99 -1.84 0.06 10.89
CA ASP A 99 -1.80 1.50 11.16
C ASP A 99 -1.73 2.31 9.86
N PHE A 100 -0.93 1.85 8.89
CA PHE A 100 -0.81 2.56 7.62
C PHE A 100 -2.14 2.66 6.88
N PHE A 101 -2.84 1.53 6.71
CA PHE A 101 -4.10 1.52 5.97
C PHE A 101 -5.23 2.20 6.75
N GLU A 102 -5.27 2.08 8.07
CA GLU A 102 -6.26 2.77 8.90
C GLU A 102 -6.06 4.30 8.90
N LYS A 103 -4.81 4.77 8.96
CA LYS A 103 -4.52 6.19 9.11
C LYS A 103 -4.42 6.96 7.79
N TYR A 104 -3.85 6.34 6.75
CA TYR A 104 -3.45 7.09 5.55
C TYR A 104 -4.29 6.81 4.31
N LEU A 105 -5.12 5.77 4.28
CA LEU A 105 -6.18 5.67 3.27
C LEU A 105 -7.21 6.76 3.49
N CYS A 106 -7.67 7.39 2.41
CA CYS A 106 -8.83 8.26 2.49
C CYS A 106 -10.12 7.44 2.67
N GLU A 107 -11.16 8.04 3.24
CA GLU A 107 -12.43 7.35 3.53
C GLU A 107 -13.09 6.76 2.28
N ASN A 108 -12.96 7.42 1.12
CA ASN A 108 -13.48 6.88 -0.14
C ASN A 108 -12.78 5.58 -0.56
N ASP A 109 -11.44 5.53 -0.42
CA ASP A 109 -10.66 4.33 -0.75
C ASP A 109 -10.93 3.21 0.25
N LYS A 110 -11.09 3.53 1.55
CA LYS A 110 -11.51 2.56 2.58
C LYS A 110 -12.85 1.94 2.22
N CYS A 111 -13.86 2.79 1.97
CA CYS A 111 -15.20 2.35 1.59
C CYS A 111 -15.17 1.48 0.32
N ARG A 112 -14.35 1.82 -0.68
CA ARG A 112 -14.18 1.02 -1.89
C ARG A 112 -13.59 -0.36 -1.60
N ILE A 113 -12.56 -0.44 -0.75
CA ILE A 113 -11.94 -1.71 -0.36
C ILE A 113 -12.93 -2.58 0.42
N GLN A 114 -13.63 -2.01 1.40
CA GLN A 114 -14.57 -2.74 2.26
C GLN A 114 -15.74 -3.32 1.47
N LYS A 115 -16.33 -2.54 0.56
CA LYS A 115 -17.41 -3.00 -0.33
C LYS A 115 -16.93 -3.96 -1.41
N GLY A 116 -15.67 -3.80 -1.82
CA GLY A 116 -15.07 -4.56 -2.90
C GLY A 116 -14.45 -5.89 -2.45
N ILE A 117 -14.35 -6.16 -1.14
CA ILE A 117 -13.81 -7.42 -0.62
C ILE A 117 -14.71 -7.96 0.49
N SER A 118 -15.07 -9.23 0.37
CA SER A 118 -15.89 -9.93 1.34
C SER A 118 -15.24 -11.21 1.83
N ILE A 119 -15.60 -11.66 3.02
CA ILE A 119 -15.21 -12.95 3.58
C ILE A 119 -16.43 -13.86 3.62
N LEU A 120 -16.28 -15.11 3.19
CA LEU A 120 -17.29 -16.14 3.39
C LEU A 120 -17.27 -16.59 4.85
N LEU A 121 -18.39 -16.41 5.54
CA LEU A 121 -18.61 -16.92 6.88
C LEU A 121 -19.62 -18.05 6.82
N SER A 122 -19.36 -19.12 7.59
CA SER A 122 -20.30 -20.22 7.77
C SER A 122 -20.80 -20.19 9.20
N ASP A 123 -22.03 -19.72 9.40
CA ASP A 123 -22.72 -19.86 10.67
C ASP A 123 -23.80 -20.94 10.53
N HIS A 124 -23.48 -22.13 11.02
CA HIS A 124 -24.27 -23.34 11.29
C HIS A 124 -25.42 -23.79 10.38
N ASN A 125 -25.87 -23.06 9.35
CA ASN A 125 -26.92 -23.47 8.40
C ASN A 125 -26.89 -22.76 7.03
N THR A 126 -26.24 -21.59 6.85
CA THR A 126 -26.11 -20.99 5.50
C THR A 126 -24.83 -20.16 5.37
N PRO A 127 -24.00 -20.38 4.33
CA PRO A 127 -22.85 -19.53 4.08
C PRO A 127 -23.30 -18.15 3.59
N PHE A 128 -22.70 -17.09 4.13
CA PHE A 128 -22.95 -15.72 3.68
C PHE A 128 -21.65 -14.92 3.59
N PHE A 129 -21.64 -13.93 2.70
CA PHE A 129 -20.51 -13.02 2.54
C PHE A 129 -20.68 -11.79 3.42
N LYS A 130 -19.59 -11.41 4.11
CA LYS A 130 -19.52 -10.20 4.93
C LYS A 130 -18.39 -9.30 4.43
N GLU A 131 -18.68 -8.01 4.25
CA GLU A 131 -17.66 -7.00 3.97
C GLU A 131 -16.56 -7.00 5.03
N ILE A 132 -15.31 -6.81 4.59
CA ILE A 132 -14.16 -6.80 5.50
C ILE A 132 -13.97 -5.45 6.19
N SER A 133 -13.32 -5.44 7.35
CA SER A 133 -12.74 -4.22 7.91
C SER A 133 -11.37 -3.89 7.28
N ILE A 134 -10.87 -2.67 7.49
CA ILE A 134 -9.52 -2.29 7.05
C ILE A 134 -8.43 -3.05 7.83
N GLU A 135 -8.64 -3.34 9.12
CA GLU A 135 -7.80 -4.29 9.86
C GLU A 135 -7.76 -5.66 9.16
N GLN A 136 -8.91 -6.24 8.79
CA GLN A 136 -8.98 -7.54 8.12
C GLN A 136 -8.31 -7.53 6.74
N PHE A 137 -8.47 -6.44 5.99
CA PHE A 137 -7.75 -6.20 4.75
C PHE A 137 -6.24 -6.22 4.96
N SER A 138 -5.76 -5.51 5.98
CA SER A 138 -4.34 -5.43 6.33
C SER A 138 -3.77 -6.79 6.75
N LEU A 139 -4.55 -7.58 7.50
CA LEU A 139 -4.19 -8.94 7.91
C LEU A 139 -4.15 -9.91 6.71
N MET A 140 -5.08 -9.78 5.76
CA MET A 140 -5.07 -10.54 4.50
C MET A 140 -3.79 -10.26 3.71
N LEU A 141 -3.44 -8.99 3.49
CA LEU A 141 -2.21 -8.63 2.78
C LEU A 141 -0.94 -9.08 3.52
N THR A 142 -0.94 -9.00 4.85
CA THR A 142 0.17 -9.49 5.68
C THR A 142 0.37 -11.00 5.49
N ALA A 143 -0.71 -11.77 5.42
CA ALA A 143 -0.63 -13.22 5.14
C ALA A 143 -0.05 -13.50 3.75
N VAL A 144 -0.49 -12.77 2.70
CA VAL A 144 0.10 -12.88 1.35
C VAL A 144 1.61 -12.60 1.37
N ARG A 145 2.04 -11.53 2.04
CA ARG A 145 3.46 -11.18 2.18
C ARG A 145 4.24 -12.24 2.94
N ASN A 146 3.69 -12.82 4.00
CA ASN A 146 4.36 -13.85 4.79
C ASN A 146 4.51 -15.16 4.02
N ASN A 147 3.47 -15.58 3.27
CA ASN A 147 3.54 -16.73 2.38
C ASN A 147 4.67 -16.59 1.36
N LEU A 148 4.80 -15.41 0.77
CA LEU A 148 5.90 -15.14 -0.17
C LEU A 148 7.26 -15.16 0.54
N ALA A 149 7.40 -14.44 1.64
CA ALA A 149 8.68 -14.24 2.30
C ALA A 149 9.23 -15.48 3.02
N HIS A 150 8.37 -16.31 3.59
CA HIS A 150 8.75 -17.46 4.41
C HIS A 150 8.60 -18.78 3.67
N GLU A 151 7.56 -18.93 2.87
CA GLU A 151 7.23 -20.19 2.19
C GLU A 151 7.56 -20.16 0.69
N GLY A 152 7.95 -19.00 0.14
CA GLY A 152 8.18 -18.83 -1.29
C GLY A 152 6.90 -18.95 -2.14
N VAL A 153 5.71 -18.90 -1.51
CA VAL A 153 4.42 -19.06 -2.18
C VAL A 153 3.96 -17.70 -2.69
N TYR A 154 3.90 -17.58 -4.02
CA TYR A 154 3.66 -16.29 -4.69
C TYR A 154 2.50 -16.37 -5.71
N TRP A 155 1.49 -17.22 -5.50
CA TRP A 155 0.36 -17.40 -6.43
C TRP A 155 -0.99 -17.47 -5.71
N VAL A 156 -1.09 -16.87 -4.53
CA VAL A 156 -2.23 -17.05 -3.63
C VAL A 156 -3.32 -16.01 -3.88
N LEU A 157 -2.96 -14.81 -4.32
CA LEU A 157 -3.91 -13.71 -4.46
C LEU A 157 -3.94 -13.13 -5.87
N HIS A 158 -5.14 -13.04 -6.42
CA HIS A 158 -5.42 -12.38 -7.69
C HIS A 158 -6.51 -11.33 -7.51
N PHE A 159 -6.27 -10.13 -8.01
CA PHE A 159 -7.29 -9.09 -8.09
C PHE A 159 -8.23 -9.36 -9.26
N ARG A 160 -9.39 -8.70 -9.26
CA ARG A 160 -10.29 -8.68 -10.42
C ARG A 160 -9.57 -8.04 -11.62
N GLU A 161 -9.78 -8.60 -12.81
CA GLU A 161 -9.30 -8.01 -14.07
C GLU A 161 -10.04 -6.71 -14.40
N GLU A 162 -9.39 -5.77 -15.09
CA GLU A 162 -9.97 -4.43 -15.33
C GLU A 162 -11.26 -4.46 -16.17
N ASP A 163 -11.35 -5.38 -17.13
CA ASP A 163 -12.47 -5.51 -18.07
C ASP A 163 -13.48 -6.61 -17.66
N SER A 164 -13.41 -7.08 -16.41
CA SER A 164 -14.24 -8.18 -15.92
C SER A 164 -15.08 -7.76 -14.72
N ASP A 165 -16.35 -8.14 -14.73
CA ASP A 165 -17.23 -8.06 -13.55
C ASP A 165 -17.13 -9.29 -12.63
N VAL A 166 -16.32 -10.29 -13.01
CA VAL A 166 -16.17 -11.53 -12.26
C VAL A 166 -15.26 -11.30 -11.05
N LYS A 167 -15.83 -11.45 -9.86
CA LYS A 167 -15.07 -11.43 -8.61
C LYS A 167 -14.24 -12.70 -8.44
N MET A 168 -13.10 -12.59 -7.78
CA MET A 168 -12.16 -13.69 -7.59
C MET A 168 -12.30 -14.29 -6.19
N LEU A 169 -12.48 -15.61 -6.10
CA LEU A 169 -12.51 -16.33 -4.82
C LEU A 169 -11.13 -16.91 -4.50
N HIS A 170 -10.65 -16.66 -3.28
CA HIS A 170 -9.34 -17.13 -2.80
C HIS A 170 -9.45 -17.71 -1.41
N ASN A 171 -8.86 -18.89 -1.19
CA ASN A 171 -8.67 -19.44 0.15
C ASN A 171 -7.27 -19.08 0.63
N LEU A 172 -7.18 -18.36 1.75
CA LEU A 172 -5.93 -17.91 2.32
C LEU A 172 -5.88 -18.27 3.81
N ASN A 173 -4.76 -18.82 4.25
CA ASN A 173 -4.47 -19.00 5.66
C ASN A 173 -4.09 -17.64 6.28
N SER A 174 -5.01 -17.02 7.01
CA SER A 174 -4.88 -15.66 7.53
C SER A 174 -5.59 -15.49 8.87
N LYS A 175 -5.58 -14.26 9.40
CA LYS A 175 -6.24 -13.89 10.67
C LYS A 175 -7.44 -13.00 10.41
N LEU A 176 -8.52 -13.17 11.19
CA LEU A 176 -9.67 -12.25 11.20
C LEU A 176 -9.48 -11.06 12.15
N LYS A 177 -8.63 -11.22 13.16
CA LYS A 177 -8.25 -10.18 14.12
C LYS A 177 -6.78 -10.34 14.48
N LYS A 178 -6.13 -9.24 14.83
CA LYS A 178 -4.69 -9.20 15.15
C LYS A 178 -4.23 -10.27 16.16
N ASP A 179 -4.99 -10.48 17.22
CA ASP A 179 -4.64 -11.35 18.35
C ASP A 179 -5.14 -12.81 18.21
N GLU A 180 -5.82 -13.13 17.10
CA GLU A 180 -6.30 -14.48 16.83
C GLU A 180 -5.26 -15.34 16.11
N GLY A 181 -5.47 -16.66 16.16
CA GLY A 181 -4.70 -17.63 15.39
C GLY A 181 -5.03 -17.57 13.90
N TYR A 182 -4.12 -18.14 13.10
CA TYR A 182 -4.35 -18.32 11.67
C TYR A 182 -5.40 -19.41 11.41
N ARG A 183 -6.19 -19.22 10.35
CA ARG A 183 -7.19 -20.17 9.85
C ARG A 183 -7.39 -19.96 8.36
N ASP A 184 -7.97 -20.95 7.70
CA ASP A 184 -8.33 -20.82 6.29
C ASP A 184 -9.58 -19.95 6.14
N ILE A 185 -9.46 -18.90 5.34
CA ILE A 185 -10.50 -17.90 5.10
C ILE A 185 -10.71 -17.78 3.60
N THR A 186 -11.96 -17.90 3.18
CA THR A 186 -12.35 -17.63 1.79
C THR A 186 -12.66 -16.15 1.63
N TYR A 187 -11.89 -15.48 0.78
CA TYR A 187 -12.09 -14.10 0.38
C TYR A 187 -12.70 -14.04 -1.01
N GLU A 188 -13.67 -13.16 -1.20
CA GLU A 188 -14.16 -12.72 -2.50
C GLU A 188 -13.61 -11.33 -2.80
N ILE A 189 -12.81 -11.20 -3.85
CA ILE A 189 -12.12 -9.95 -4.23
C ILE A 189 -12.72 -9.41 -5.51
N GLY A 190 -13.40 -8.27 -5.39
CA GLY A 190 -13.99 -7.51 -6.49
C GLY A 190 -13.27 -6.22 -6.84
N ILE A 191 -12.19 -5.84 -6.14
CA ILE A 191 -11.37 -4.69 -6.54
C ILE A 191 -10.31 -5.09 -7.56
N THR A 192 -9.93 -4.16 -8.42
CA THR A 192 -8.83 -4.34 -9.39
C THR A 192 -7.48 -3.98 -8.75
N TYR A 193 -6.39 -4.48 -9.33
CA TYR A 193 -5.05 -4.09 -8.89
C TYR A 193 -4.80 -2.58 -9.06
N LYS A 194 -5.35 -1.99 -10.14
CA LYS A 194 -5.24 -0.55 -10.40
C LYS A 194 -5.90 0.28 -9.30
N GLU A 195 -7.07 -0.14 -8.82
CA GLU A 195 -7.76 0.50 -7.69
C GLU A 195 -6.95 0.38 -6.41
N PHE A 196 -6.47 -0.83 -6.09
CA PHE A 196 -5.60 -1.08 -4.94
C PHE A 196 -4.35 -0.19 -4.98
N LYS A 197 -3.65 -0.16 -6.11
CA LYS A 197 -2.44 0.65 -6.27
C LYS A 197 -2.72 2.13 -6.13
N LEU A 198 -3.78 2.63 -6.77
CA LEU A 198 -4.14 4.04 -6.68
C LEU A 198 -4.40 4.45 -5.23
N ALA A 199 -5.11 3.62 -4.47
CA ALA A 199 -5.33 3.82 -3.03
C ALA A 199 -4.01 3.83 -2.25
N CYS A 200 -3.10 2.88 -2.50
CA CYS A 200 -1.78 2.86 -1.87
C CYS A 200 -0.94 4.10 -2.20
N MET A 201 -0.96 4.56 -3.46
CA MET A 201 -0.21 5.75 -3.88
C MET A 201 -0.68 7.02 -3.17
N LYS A 202 -2.00 7.21 -3.06
CA LYS A 202 -2.59 8.29 -2.27
C LYS A 202 -2.19 8.17 -0.79
N ALA A 203 -2.23 6.97 -0.22
CA ALA A 203 -1.82 6.74 1.16
C ALA A 203 -0.32 7.03 1.39
N PHE A 204 0.57 6.69 0.46
CA PHE A 204 1.98 7.06 0.55
C PHE A 204 2.19 8.58 0.53
N ILE A 205 1.46 9.29 -0.34
CA ILE A 205 1.48 10.75 -0.39
C ILE A 205 1.01 11.33 0.94
N ASN A 206 -0.10 10.83 1.48
CA ASN A 206 -0.63 11.24 2.78
C ASN A 206 0.36 11.00 3.91
N PHE A 207 1.02 9.84 3.94
CA PHE A 207 2.06 9.51 4.92
C PHE A 207 3.22 10.51 4.87
N MET A 208 3.76 10.77 3.67
CA MET A 208 4.88 11.70 3.50
C MET A 208 4.50 13.15 3.84
N ASN A 209 3.28 13.57 3.53
CA ASN A 209 2.77 14.90 3.89
C ASN A 209 2.59 15.03 5.40
N GLU A 210 2.04 14.01 6.06
CA GLU A 210 1.91 14.00 7.52
C GLU A 210 3.28 14.07 8.18
N TYR A 211 4.25 13.25 7.76
CA TYR A 211 5.61 13.32 8.26
C TYR A 211 6.19 14.73 8.10
N TYR A 212 6.08 15.32 6.92
CA TYR A 212 6.60 16.66 6.65
C TYR A 212 5.96 17.72 7.56
N ARG A 213 4.64 17.68 7.76
CA ARG A 213 3.95 18.60 8.67
C ARG A 213 4.40 18.43 10.12
N THR A 214 4.47 17.19 10.60
CA THR A 214 4.79 16.89 12.00
C THR A 214 6.26 17.14 12.35
N TYR A 215 7.19 16.83 11.46
CA TYR A 215 8.62 16.82 11.79
C TYR A 215 9.46 17.87 11.05
N CYS A 216 8.96 18.39 9.92
CA CYS A 216 9.72 19.32 9.09
C CYS A 216 9.22 20.76 9.17
N LEU A 217 7.94 20.98 9.52
CA LEU A 217 7.35 22.31 9.69
C LEU A 217 7.16 22.73 11.16
N SER A 218 7.32 21.82 12.11
CA SER A 218 7.06 22.08 13.54
C SER A 218 8.23 22.74 14.28
N ASP A 219 9.07 23.51 13.58
CA ASP A 219 10.15 24.33 14.15
C ASP A 219 9.78 25.83 14.07
#